data_AF-A0A7X7KVT0-F1
#
_entry.id   AF-A0A7X7KVT0-F1
#
_cell.length_a   1.000
_cell.length_b   1.000
_cell.length_c   1.000
_cell.angle_alpha   90.00
_cell.angle_beta   90.00
_cell.angle_gamma   90.00
#
_symmetry.space_group_name_H-M   'P 1'
#
loop_
_entity.id
_entity.type
_entity.pdbx_description
1 polymer ?
#
loop_
_entity_poly.entity_id
_entity_poly.type
_entity_poly.pdbx_seq_one_letter_code
_entity_poly.pdbx_strand_id
1 'polypeptide(L)'
;MARSMRRLLFGSAVMLAALSARAGWLNGWEFRRAITVDSSQIGADLVDFPVMVRLTTALIDMGVARPDGFDIRFTSSDGVTLLDFEREMHDAARDRGLYWVRLPLVSSSS
;
A
#
# COMPACT_ATOMS: atom_id res chain seq x y z
N MET A 1 -58.66 -11.60 -30.13
CA MET A 1 -58.53 -10.29 -29.43
C MET A 1 -57.41 -10.43 -28.42
N ALA A 2 -56.26 -9.80 -28.67
CA ALA A 2 -55.01 -9.99 -27.94
C ALA A 2 -54.99 -9.24 -26.60
N ARG A 3 -54.39 -9.83 -25.55
CA ARG A 3 -53.95 -9.11 -24.34
C ARG A 3 -52.58 -9.60 -23.85
N SER A 4 -51.56 -8.94 -24.39
CA SER A 4 -50.30 -8.47 -23.80
C SER A 4 -49.67 -9.20 -22.58
N MET A 5 -48.46 -9.70 -22.83
CA MET A 5 -47.42 -10.16 -21.92
C MET A 5 -46.85 -8.99 -21.09
N ARG A 6 -46.79 -9.12 -19.75
CA ARG A 6 -45.98 -8.24 -18.89
C ARG A 6 -44.91 -9.08 -18.18
N ARG A 7 -43.68 -8.99 -18.70
CA ARG A 7 -42.47 -9.53 -18.07
C ARG A 7 -42.14 -8.64 -16.86
N LEU A 8 -42.14 -9.19 -15.65
CA LEU A 8 -41.46 -8.59 -14.51
C LEU A 8 -40.02 -9.09 -14.50
N LEU A 9 -39.07 -8.24 -14.89
CA LEU A 9 -37.65 -8.47 -14.63
C LEU A 9 -37.35 -7.94 -13.22
N PHE A 10 -37.02 -8.83 -12.29
CA PHE A 10 -36.40 -8.46 -11.01
C PHE A 10 -34.89 -8.30 -11.24
N GLY A 11 -34.47 -7.11 -11.65
CA GLY A 11 -33.07 -6.73 -11.61
C GLY A 11 -32.72 -6.21 -10.22
N SER A 12 -32.21 -7.08 -9.34
CA SER A 12 -31.52 -6.61 -8.13
C SER A 12 -30.13 -6.15 -8.55
N ALA A 13 -29.97 -4.84 -8.73
CA ALA A 13 -28.64 -4.25 -8.74
C ALA A 13 -28.13 -4.28 -7.29
N VAL A 14 -27.30 -5.27 -6.96
CA VAL A 14 -26.43 -5.17 -5.80
C VAL A 14 -25.42 -4.08 -6.12
N MET A 15 -25.72 -2.86 -5.68
CA MET A 15 -24.76 -1.76 -5.73
C MET A 15 -23.69 -2.07 -4.68
N LEU A 16 -22.57 -2.62 -5.14
CA LEU A 16 -21.39 -2.78 -4.31
C LEU A 16 -20.85 -1.37 -4.02
N ALA A 17 -21.28 -0.78 -2.91
CA ALA A 17 -20.70 0.44 -2.42
C ALA A 17 -19.23 0.15 -2.08
N ALA A 18 -18.30 0.63 -2.90
CA ALA A 18 -16.91 0.66 -2.53
C ALA A 18 -16.78 1.53 -1.28
N LEU A 19 -16.60 0.89 -0.12
CA LEU A 19 -16.14 1.58 1.08
C LEU A 19 -14.79 2.20 0.72
N SER A 20 -14.77 3.50 0.42
CA SER A 20 -13.53 4.26 0.37
C SER A 20 -13.02 4.32 1.81
N ALA A 21 -12.32 3.27 2.23
CA ALA A 21 -11.60 3.26 3.48
C ALA A 21 -10.52 4.33 3.35
N ARG A 22 -10.77 5.49 3.97
CA ARG A 22 -9.77 6.53 4.12
C ARG A 22 -8.59 5.89 4.85
N ALA A 23 -7.40 5.90 4.26
CA ALA A 23 -6.20 5.39 4.90
C ALA A 23 -6.05 6.03 6.29
N GLY A 24 -6.06 5.17 7.32
CA GLY A 24 -5.86 5.54 8.71
C GLY A 24 -4.43 5.97 8.98
N TRP A 25 -4.10 6.17 10.24
CA TRP A 25 -2.78 6.58 10.68
C TRP A 25 -2.29 5.66 11.80
N LEU A 26 -1.07 5.13 11.67
CA LEU A 26 -0.49 4.24 12.67
C LEU A 26 -0.31 4.98 14.01
N ASN A 27 -0.90 4.46 15.08
CA ASN A 27 -0.89 5.12 16.39
C ASN A 27 0.55 5.32 16.91
N GLY A 28 0.85 6.50 17.46
CA GLY A 28 2.17 6.84 18.00
C GLY A 28 3.20 7.30 16.97
N TRP A 29 2.79 7.49 15.72
CA TRP A 29 3.63 8.02 14.65
C TRP A 29 3.24 9.45 14.30
N GLU A 30 4.21 10.30 14.00
CA GLU A 30 3.97 11.72 13.65
C GLU A 30 4.17 12.00 12.17
N PHE A 31 4.96 11.17 11.48
CA PHE A 31 5.31 11.33 10.08
C PHE A 31 4.95 10.09 9.28
N ARG A 32 4.51 10.30 8.02
CA ARG A 32 4.30 9.22 7.05
C ARG A 32 4.59 9.70 5.63
N ARG A 33 4.96 8.77 4.77
CA ARG A 33 5.05 8.98 3.32
C ARG A 33 4.38 7.82 2.60
N ALA A 34 3.51 8.14 1.63
CA ALA A 34 2.97 7.14 0.73
C ALA A 34 4.03 6.69 -0.29
N ILE A 35 4.14 5.39 -0.49
CA ILE A 35 4.98 4.75 -1.50
C ILE A 35 4.04 4.02 -2.45
N THR A 36 4.12 4.34 -3.74
CA THR A 36 3.31 3.71 -4.78
C THR A 36 4.19 2.81 -5.61
N VAL A 37 3.78 1.54 -5.75
CA VAL A 37 4.39 0.63 -6.72
C VAL A 37 3.75 0.90 -8.08
N ASP A 38 4.58 1.18 -9.08
CA ASP A 38 4.13 1.35 -10.45
C ASP A 38 3.87 -0.01 -11.08
N SER A 39 2.59 -0.36 -11.23
CA SER A 39 2.15 -1.64 -11.80
C SER A 39 2.58 -1.82 -13.25
N SER A 40 2.86 -0.73 -14.00
CA SER A 40 3.36 -0.82 -15.38
C SER A 40 4.74 -1.47 -15.49
N GLN A 41 5.49 -1.51 -14.38
CA GLN A 41 6.81 -2.12 -14.28
C GLN A 41 6.75 -3.58 -13.81
N ILE A 42 5.55 -4.13 -13.59
CA ILE A 42 5.32 -5.46 -13.02
C ILE A 42 4.70 -6.35 -14.08
N GLY A 43 5.43 -7.38 -14.51
CA GLY A 43 5.01 -8.25 -15.63
C GLY A 43 3.88 -9.24 -15.30
N ALA A 44 3.66 -9.54 -14.01
CA ALA A 44 2.61 -10.42 -13.53
C ALA A 44 2.36 -10.16 -12.04
N ASP A 45 1.17 -10.52 -11.56
CA ASP A 45 0.84 -10.41 -10.14
C ASP A 45 1.77 -11.27 -9.28
N LEU A 46 2.30 -10.68 -8.20
CA LEU A 46 3.20 -11.36 -7.27
C LEU A 46 2.55 -11.41 -5.88
N VAL A 47 2.53 -12.58 -5.25
CA VAL A 47 1.94 -12.81 -3.93
C VAL A 47 3.04 -12.99 -2.89
N ASP A 48 2.87 -12.39 -1.71
CA ASP A 48 3.83 -12.44 -0.58
C ASP A 48 5.28 -12.11 -0.99
N PHE A 49 5.43 -11.14 -1.89
CA PHE A 49 6.70 -10.86 -2.55
C PHE A 49 7.47 -9.72 -1.86
N PRO A 50 8.78 -9.89 -1.57
CA PRO A 50 9.59 -8.82 -1.00
C PRO A 50 9.96 -7.78 -2.06
N VAL A 51 9.64 -6.52 -1.78
CA VAL A 51 10.00 -5.38 -2.63
C VAL A 51 11.04 -4.53 -1.91
N MET A 52 12.13 -4.19 -2.60
CA MET A 52 13.14 -3.28 -2.06
C MET A 52 12.60 -1.85 -2.05
N VAL A 53 12.51 -1.28 -0.85
CA VAL A 53 12.26 0.14 -0.61
C VAL A 53 13.58 0.83 -0.29
N ARG A 54 13.95 1.80 -1.13
CA ARG A 54 15.12 2.65 -0.95
C ARG A 54 14.69 3.99 -0.36
N LEU A 55 15.06 4.23 0.89
CA LEU A 55 14.85 5.51 1.55
C LEU A 55 15.95 6.48 1.12
N THR A 56 15.53 7.62 0.57
CA THR A 56 16.37 8.76 0.19
C THR A 56 15.74 10.04 0.73
N THR A 57 16.47 11.15 0.73
CA THR A 57 15.95 12.46 1.13
C THR A 57 14.74 12.93 0.31
N ALA A 58 14.55 12.38 -0.90
CA ALA A 58 13.38 12.66 -1.72
C ALA A 58 12.10 11.98 -1.20
N LEU A 59 12.25 10.89 -0.43
CA LEU A 59 11.14 10.11 0.10
C LEU A 59 10.81 10.54 1.54
N ILE A 60 11.83 10.65 2.39
CA ILE A 60 11.67 11.00 3.81
C ILE A 60 12.78 11.95 4.27
N ASP A 61 12.50 12.75 5.30
CA ASP A 61 13.52 13.52 6.01
C ASP A 61 14.27 12.59 6.98
N MET A 62 15.50 12.23 6.60
CA MET A 62 16.36 11.33 7.40
C MET A 62 16.84 11.99 8.71
N GLY A 63 16.72 13.32 8.85
CA GLY A 63 17.02 14.04 10.08
C GLY A 63 15.94 13.87 11.17
N VAL A 64 14.73 13.46 10.78
CA VAL A 64 13.62 13.17 11.71
C VAL A 64 13.63 11.72 12.16
N ALA A 65 14.09 10.80 11.31
CA ALA A 65 14.25 9.40 11.65
C ALA A 65 15.41 9.18 12.62
N ARG A 66 15.32 8.15 13.47
CA ARG A 66 16.43 7.79 14.35
C ARG A 66 17.65 7.37 13.53
N PRO A 67 18.88 7.64 14.02
CA PRO A 67 20.11 7.19 13.35
C PRO A 67 20.22 5.67 13.21
N ASP A 68 19.53 4.92 14.07
CA ASP A 68 19.49 3.45 14.09
C ASP A 68 18.32 2.86 13.27
N GLY A 69 17.41 3.70 12.75
CA GLY A 69 16.27 3.31 11.92
C GLY A 69 15.26 2.39 12.61
N PHE A 70 15.25 2.28 13.94
CA PHE A 70 14.29 1.43 14.67
C PHE A 70 12.87 2.03 14.70
N ASP A 71 12.73 3.30 14.34
CA ASP A 71 11.50 4.04 14.10
C ASP A 71 11.16 4.11 12.60
N ILE A 72 11.44 3.05 11.83
CA ILE A 72 10.84 2.86 10.50
C ILE A 72 9.82 1.73 10.56
N ARG A 73 8.62 1.97 10.02
CA ARG A 73 7.56 0.98 9.84
C ARG A 73 6.94 1.14 8.47
N PHE A 74 6.47 0.02 7.93
CA PHE A 74 5.74 -0.04 6.67
C PHE A 74 4.32 -0.51 6.97
N THR A 75 3.34 0.12 6.33
CA THR A 75 1.95 -0.28 6.41
C THR A 75 1.40 -0.56 5.03
N SER A 76 0.32 -1.34 4.97
CA SER A 76 -0.52 -1.46 3.78
C SER A 76 -1.14 -0.10 3.43
N SER A 77 -1.86 -0.05 2.30
CA SER A 77 -2.55 1.14 1.80
C SER A 77 -3.62 1.69 2.76
N ASP A 78 -4.08 0.87 3.71
CA ASP A 78 -4.98 1.28 4.79
C ASP A 78 -4.31 2.17 5.85
N GLY A 79 -2.98 2.32 5.82
CA GLY A 79 -2.22 3.17 6.74
C GLY A 79 -2.10 2.66 8.18
N VAL A 80 -2.56 1.44 8.47
CA VAL A 80 -2.59 0.89 9.84
C VAL A 80 -2.14 -0.57 9.92
N THR A 81 -2.34 -1.37 8.86
CA THR A 81 -1.89 -2.77 8.83
C THR A 81 -0.39 -2.81 8.63
N LEU A 82 0.34 -3.24 9.64
CA LEU A 82 1.80 -3.40 9.57
C LEU A 82 2.18 -4.48 8.56
N LEU A 83 3.21 -4.17 7.77
CA LEU A 83 3.83 -5.10 6.84
C LEU A 83 5.14 -5.61 7.41
N ASP A 84 5.43 -6.88 7.16
CA ASP A 84 6.72 -7.47 7.52
C ASP A 84 7.81 -6.87 6.63
N PHE A 85 8.96 -6.63 7.25
CA PHE A 85 10.11 -6.09 6.54
C PHE A 85 11.42 -6.56 7.14
N GLU A 86 12.46 -6.55 6.33
CA GLU A 86 13.84 -6.71 6.74
C GLU A 86 14.59 -5.40 6.47
N ARG A 87 15.39 -4.96 7.45
CA ARG A 87 16.29 -3.83 7.26
C ARG A 87 17.65 -4.35 6.80
N GLU A 88 17.94 -4.18 5.52
CA GLU A 88 19.24 -4.51 4.94
C GLU A 88 20.30 -3.49 5.39
N MET A 89 19.95 -2.20 5.39
CA MET A 89 20.88 -1.13 5.77
C MET A 89 20.13 0.12 6.23
N HIS A 90 20.69 0.85 7.19
CA HIS A 90 20.27 2.20 7.54
C HIS A 90 21.46 3.03 7.99
N ASP A 91 21.71 4.15 7.30
CA ASP A 91 22.74 5.14 7.59
C ASP A 91 22.12 6.52 7.38
N ALA A 92 21.54 7.07 8.45
CA ALA A 92 20.92 8.40 8.42
C ALA A 92 21.93 9.52 8.14
N ALA A 93 23.20 9.36 8.54
CA ALA A 93 24.24 10.36 8.30
C ALA A 93 24.65 10.47 6.83
N ARG A 94 24.37 9.44 6.02
CA ARG A 94 24.61 9.42 4.57
C ARG A 94 23.33 9.44 3.74
N ASP A 95 22.18 9.66 4.38
CA ASP A 95 20.86 9.65 3.76
C ASP A 95 20.52 8.36 3.01
N ARG A 96 20.83 7.20 3.60
CA ARG A 96 20.60 5.89 2.97
C ARG A 96 19.82 4.94 3.88
N GLY A 97 18.73 4.39 3.36
CA GLY A 97 18.04 3.24 3.95
C GLY A 97 17.64 2.23 2.89
N LEU A 98 17.83 0.94 3.18
CA LEU A 98 17.41 -0.17 2.34
C LEU A 98 16.60 -1.16 3.18
N TYR A 99 15.37 -1.38 2.75
CA TYR A 99 14.41 -2.23 3.43
C TYR A 99 13.76 -3.15 2.41
N TRP A 100 13.70 -4.45 2.70
CA TRP A 100 12.87 -5.40 1.96
C TRP A 100 11.53 -5.47 2.64
N VAL A 101 10.47 -5.06 1.96
CA VAL A 101 9.11 -5.05 2.51
C VAL A 101 8.30 -6.13 1.83
N ARG A 102 7.74 -7.07 2.61
CA ARG A 102 6.87 -8.12 2.08
C ARG A 102 5.49 -7.54 1.80
N LEU A 103 5.11 -7.52 0.53
CA LEU A 103 3.78 -7.11 0.10
C LEU A 103 2.89 -8.34 -0.11
N PRO A 104 1.66 -8.38 0.45
CA PRO A 104 0.73 -9.49 0.23
C PRO A 104 0.39 -9.67 -1.25
N LEU A 105 0.32 -8.56 -1.99
CA LEU A 105 0.10 -8.53 -3.43
C LEU A 105 0.85 -7.36 -4.05
N VAL A 106 1.58 -7.63 -5.14
CA VAL A 106 2.09 -6.63 -6.07
C VAL A 106 1.35 -6.81 -7.39
N SER A 107 0.46 -5.86 -7.69
CA SER A 107 -0.40 -5.92 -8.87
C SER A 107 0.35 -5.50 -10.14
N SER A 108 0.13 -6.24 -11.22
CA SER A 108 0.54 -5.87 -12.59
C SER A 108 -0.45 -4.93 -13.29
N SER A 109 -1.58 -4.65 -12.65
CA SER A 109 -2.61 -3.70 -13.11
C SER A 109 -2.86 -2.56 -12.10
N SER A 110 -3.36 -1.43 -12.59
CA SER A 110 -3.71 -0.25 -11.77
C SER A 110 -5.15 -0.29 -11.25
#